data_AF-A0A2N2C908-F1
#
_entry.id   AF-A0A2N2C908-F1
#
_cell.length_a   1.000
_cell.length_b   1.000
_cell.length_c   1.000
_cell.angle_alpha   90.00
_cell.angle_beta   90.00
_cell.angle_gamma   90.00
#
_symmetry.space_group_name_H-M   'P 1'
#
loop_
_entity.id
_entity.type
_entity.pdbx_description
1 polymer ?
#
loop_
_entity_poly.entity_id
_entity_poly.type
_entity_poly.pdbx_seq_one_letter_code
_entity_poly.pdbx_strand_id
1 'polypeptide(L)'
;MKKTVSWIMVMIFLIGIIQFNVNAEEILANKYAFILSEVGIFKGSDKGFELDREPTRLEGLVMTLRMLGLEEEAINYDKKVVDFKDVPAWGERYVQYAYKLNLTKGISNEHFGSSNRMDNKSYLTFMLRSLGYDDDKKDFTWSNAAEKAAEIGIIKKNEKNTMNFTRGDIAEVSYNTLKMNLKGEDKLLIEKLVEEKKIDQTKFETLDIKIRENLISDDKALNVEDFGAIGNGVADDSTAIQNAINQAWLWINNIHAFTKWTGEHDDYRLREIC
;
A
#
# COMPACT_ATOMS: atom_id res chain seq x y z
N MET A 1 -25.00 -51.93 5.83
CA MET A 1 -25.16 -50.74 6.70
C MET A 1 -23.89 -50.41 7.49
N LYS A 2 -23.28 -51.33 8.25
CA LYS A 2 -22.06 -51.01 9.04
C LYS A 2 -20.84 -50.61 8.19
N LYS A 3 -20.62 -51.26 7.04
CA LYS A 3 -19.49 -50.94 6.14
C LYS A 3 -19.66 -49.59 5.44
N THR A 4 -20.87 -49.25 5.00
CA THR A 4 -21.16 -47.96 4.34
C THR A 4 -21.07 -46.77 5.29
N VAL A 5 -21.48 -46.93 6.55
CA VAL A 5 -21.31 -45.90 7.60
C VAL A 5 -19.83 -45.69 7.95
N SER A 6 -19.03 -46.75 7.95
CA SER A 6 -17.58 -46.67 8.14
C SER A 6 -16.88 -45.88 7.04
N TRP A 7 -17.30 -46.05 5.78
CA TRP A 7 -16.74 -45.30 4.65
C TRP A 7 -17.11 -43.81 4.68
N ILE A 8 -18.31 -43.46 5.16
CA ILE A 8 -18.75 -42.06 5.31
C ILE A 8 -17.95 -41.36 6.42
N MET A 9 -17.70 -42.02 7.55
CA MET A 9 -16.88 -41.50 8.65
C MET A 9 -15.43 -41.20 8.22
N VAL A 10 -14.81 -42.10 7.44
CA VAL A 10 -13.45 -41.90 6.92
C VAL A 10 -13.38 -40.73 5.94
N MET A 11 -14.42 -40.55 5.11
CA MET A 11 -14.47 -39.44 4.15
C MET A 11 -14.63 -38.08 4.85
N ILE A 12 -15.45 -38.01 5.91
CA ILE A 12 -15.61 -36.79 6.73
C ILE A 12 -14.32 -36.44 7.49
N PHE A 13 -13.58 -37.45 7.95
CA PHE A 13 -12.28 -37.25 8.62
C PHE A 13 -11.18 -36.74 7.67
N LEU A 14 -11.24 -37.12 6.38
CA LEU A 14 -10.29 -36.67 5.36
C LEU A 14 -10.57 -35.24 4.86
N ILE A 15 -11.82 -34.78 4.92
CA ILE A 15 -12.20 -33.40 4.53
C ILE A 15 -11.75 -32.37 5.60
N GLY A 16 -11.55 -32.80 6.86
CA GLY A 16 -11.19 -31.93 7.99
C GLY A 16 -9.75 -31.39 8.02
N ILE A 17 -8.89 -31.70 7.04
CA ILE A 17 -7.47 -31.26 7.03
C ILE A 17 -7.17 -30.24 5.91
N ILE A 18 -8.20 -29.66 5.28
CA ILE A 18 -7.96 -28.49 4.42
C ILE A 18 -7.74 -27.28 5.33
N GLN A 19 -6.50 -27.10 5.76
CA GLN A 19 -6.04 -25.87 6.39
C GLN A 19 -5.96 -24.81 5.28
N PHE A 20 -6.92 -23.89 5.25
CA PHE A 20 -6.77 -22.66 4.48
C PHE A 20 -5.71 -21.82 5.18
N ASN A 21 -4.47 -21.87 4.68
CA ASN A 21 -3.44 -20.92 5.10
C ASN A 21 -3.80 -19.58 4.45
N VAL A 22 -4.60 -18.76 5.14
CA VAL A 22 -4.80 -17.36 4.75
C VAL A 22 -3.54 -16.62 5.21
N ASN A 23 -2.73 -16.19 4.25
CA ASN A 23 -1.47 -15.51 4.54
C ASN A 23 -1.75 -14.06 4.95
N ALA A 24 -1.22 -13.61 6.09
CA ALA A 24 -1.42 -12.25 6.59
C ALA A 24 -0.91 -11.16 5.61
N GLU A 25 0.10 -11.50 4.80
CA GLU A 25 0.64 -10.65 3.74
C GLU A 25 -0.37 -10.47 2.58
N GLU A 26 -1.14 -11.51 2.26
CA GLU A 26 -2.22 -11.48 1.25
C GLU A 26 -3.40 -10.61 1.74
N ILE A 27 -3.74 -10.67 3.03
CA ILE A 27 -4.76 -9.79 3.63
C ILE A 27 -4.34 -8.31 3.54
N LEU A 28 -3.07 -8.00 3.83
CA LEU A 28 -2.57 -6.63 3.83
C LEU A 28 -2.42 -6.04 2.43
N ALA A 29 -1.92 -6.81 1.45
CA ALA A 29 -1.85 -6.37 0.06
C ALA A 29 -3.26 -6.11 -0.50
N ASN A 30 -4.24 -6.95 -0.15
CA ASN A 30 -5.65 -6.74 -0.52
C ASN A 30 -6.23 -5.44 0.05
N LYS A 31 -5.82 -5.03 1.27
CA LYS A 31 -6.25 -3.75 1.85
C LYS A 31 -5.86 -2.55 0.98
N TYR A 32 -4.59 -2.41 0.61
CA TYR A 32 -4.13 -1.22 -0.11
C TYR A 32 -4.75 -1.14 -1.50
N ALA A 33 -4.80 -2.27 -2.22
CA ALA A 33 -5.43 -2.34 -3.53
C ALA A 33 -6.93 -1.99 -3.44
N PHE A 34 -7.62 -2.44 -2.40
CA PHE A 34 -9.02 -2.10 -2.17
C PHE A 34 -9.22 -0.60 -1.90
N ILE A 35 -8.46 0.01 -0.98
CA ILE A 35 -8.55 1.47 -0.70
C ILE A 35 -8.37 2.25 -2.00
N LEU A 36 -7.29 1.96 -2.72
CA LEU A 36 -6.95 2.67 -3.94
C LEU A 36 -7.97 2.42 -5.06
N SER A 37 -8.59 1.24 -5.12
CA SER A 37 -9.65 0.94 -6.08
C SER A 37 -10.91 1.74 -5.81
N GLU A 38 -11.32 1.83 -4.56
CA GLU A 38 -12.50 2.58 -4.17
C GLU A 38 -12.35 4.07 -4.48
N VAL A 39 -11.15 4.65 -4.38
CA VAL A 39 -10.87 6.03 -4.83
C VAL A 39 -10.51 6.16 -6.32
N GLY A 40 -10.63 5.07 -7.10
CA GLY A 40 -10.45 5.08 -8.56
C GLY A 40 -9.00 5.05 -9.06
N ILE A 41 -8.03 4.92 -8.14
CA ILE A 41 -6.60 4.90 -8.43
C ILE A 41 -6.14 3.52 -8.94
N PHE A 42 -6.66 2.44 -8.35
CA PHE A 42 -6.20 1.08 -8.64
C PHE A 42 -7.30 0.27 -9.33
N LYS A 43 -7.07 -0.11 -10.58
CA LYS A 43 -8.04 -0.89 -11.36
C LYS A 43 -7.59 -2.34 -11.49
N GLY A 44 -8.49 -3.27 -11.16
CA GLY A 44 -8.34 -4.69 -11.46
C GLY A 44 -8.66 -5.01 -12.92
N SER A 45 -8.54 -6.29 -13.25
CA SER A 45 -9.07 -6.88 -14.49
C SER A 45 -10.38 -7.62 -14.21
N ASP A 46 -10.88 -8.33 -15.22
CA ASP A 46 -12.03 -9.24 -15.08
C ASP A 46 -11.78 -10.38 -14.08
N LYS A 47 -10.53 -10.55 -13.61
CA LYS A 47 -10.10 -11.54 -12.62
C LYS A 47 -9.83 -10.93 -11.23
N GLY A 48 -10.25 -9.69 -10.99
CA GLY A 48 -9.94 -8.96 -9.76
C GLY A 48 -8.61 -8.22 -9.85
N PHE A 49 -7.96 -7.94 -8.71
CA PHE A 49 -6.77 -7.09 -8.69
C PHE A 49 -5.48 -7.76 -9.21
N GLU A 50 -5.44 -9.09 -9.26
CA GLU A 50 -4.28 -9.90 -9.69
C GLU A 50 -3.00 -9.55 -8.90
N LEU A 51 -3.11 -9.49 -7.56
CA LEU A 51 -2.07 -8.92 -6.69
C LEU A 51 -0.75 -9.70 -6.72
N ASP A 52 -0.80 -11.02 -6.88
CA ASP A 52 0.41 -11.86 -6.89
C ASP A 52 1.19 -11.84 -8.22
N ARG A 53 0.64 -11.15 -9.23
CA ARG A 53 1.26 -11.07 -10.56
C ARG A 53 2.24 -9.91 -10.63
N GLU A 54 3.42 -10.16 -11.19
CA GLU A 54 4.36 -9.10 -11.56
C GLU A 54 3.81 -8.27 -12.74
N PRO A 55 3.70 -6.95 -12.62
CA PRO A 55 3.32 -6.08 -13.72
C PRO A 55 4.53 -5.81 -14.64
N THR A 56 4.23 -5.41 -15.87
CA THR A 56 5.22 -4.83 -16.78
C THR A 56 5.58 -3.40 -16.36
N ARG A 57 6.73 -2.90 -16.83
CA ARG A 57 7.15 -1.51 -16.58
C ARG A 57 6.12 -0.50 -17.07
N LEU A 58 5.52 -0.76 -18.24
CA LEU A 58 4.47 0.09 -18.79
C LEU A 58 3.20 0.08 -17.94
N GLU A 59 2.76 -1.09 -17.46
CA GLU A 59 1.61 -1.17 -16.54
C GLU A 59 1.89 -0.40 -15.24
N GLY A 60 3.09 -0.53 -14.64
CA GLY A 60 3.42 0.24 -13.43
C GLY A 60 3.49 1.75 -13.68
N LEU A 61 3.89 2.20 -14.87
CA LEU A 61 3.81 3.61 -15.25
C LEU A 61 2.36 4.10 -15.33
N VAL A 62 1.47 3.33 -15.96
CA VAL A 62 0.04 3.65 -16.06
C VAL A 62 -0.59 3.71 -14.66
N MET A 63 -0.25 2.77 -13.78
CA MET A 63 -0.71 2.77 -12.39
C MET A 63 -0.22 4.00 -11.62
N THR A 64 1.01 4.47 -11.89
CA THR A 64 1.52 5.74 -11.34
C THR A 64 0.70 6.93 -11.81
N LEU A 65 0.40 7.02 -13.12
CA LEU A 65 -0.41 8.12 -13.66
C LEU A 65 -1.83 8.12 -13.09
N ARG A 66 -2.43 6.94 -12.87
CA ARG A 66 -3.74 6.83 -12.18
C ARG A 66 -3.68 7.30 -10.74
N MET A 67 -2.64 6.91 -10.00
CA MET A 67 -2.40 7.37 -8.63
C MET A 67 -2.32 8.90 -8.54
N LEU A 68 -1.78 9.55 -9.57
CA LEU A 68 -1.69 11.00 -9.63
C LEU A 68 -2.94 11.69 -10.21
N GLY A 69 -3.99 10.94 -10.57
CA GLY A 69 -5.17 11.48 -11.25
C GLY A 69 -4.87 12.10 -12.62
N LEU A 70 -3.88 11.53 -13.32
CA LEU A 70 -3.33 12.02 -14.59
C LEU A 70 -3.65 11.11 -15.79
N GLU A 71 -4.44 10.05 -15.60
CA GLU A 71 -4.78 9.09 -16.67
C GLU A 71 -5.53 9.77 -17.82
N GLU A 72 -6.48 10.66 -17.53
CA GLU A 72 -7.28 11.32 -18.56
C GLU A 72 -6.44 12.25 -19.44
N GLU A 73 -5.51 13.00 -18.87
CA GLU A 73 -4.58 13.81 -19.65
C GLU A 73 -3.60 12.95 -20.44
N ALA A 74 -3.15 11.84 -19.87
CA ALA A 74 -2.25 10.92 -20.54
C ALA A 74 -2.90 10.31 -21.78
N ILE A 75 -4.15 9.84 -21.72
CA ILE A 75 -4.84 9.27 -22.89
C ILE A 75 -5.15 10.30 -23.97
N ASN A 76 -5.29 11.57 -23.60
CA ASN A 76 -5.55 12.67 -24.52
C ASN A 76 -4.27 13.37 -25.01
N TYR A 77 -3.09 12.98 -24.53
CA TYR A 77 -1.82 13.57 -24.93
C TYR A 77 -1.44 13.14 -26.36
N ASP A 78 -1.24 14.11 -27.25
CA ASP A 78 -1.04 13.91 -28.69
C ASP A 78 0.35 14.33 -29.18
N LYS A 79 1.22 14.81 -28.28
CA LYS A 79 2.56 15.27 -28.63
C LYS A 79 3.59 14.16 -28.48
N LYS A 80 4.51 14.08 -29.44
CA LYS A 80 5.71 13.22 -29.36
C LYS A 80 6.86 13.97 -28.72
N VAL A 81 7.45 13.39 -27.69
CA VAL A 81 8.57 13.94 -26.89
C VAL A 81 9.80 13.02 -26.98
N VAL A 82 9.56 11.70 -27.03
CA VAL A 82 10.59 10.66 -27.15
C VAL A 82 10.28 9.71 -28.30
N ASP A 83 11.27 8.93 -28.72
CA ASP A 83 11.13 7.95 -29.82
C ASP A 83 11.59 6.56 -29.39
N PHE A 84 10.92 6.00 -28.38
CA PHE A 84 11.21 4.65 -27.91
C PHE A 84 10.61 3.61 -28.85
N LYS A 85 11.44 2.64 -29.27
CA LYS A 85 11.06 1.65 -30.29
C LYS A 85 10.20 0.53 -29.75
N ASP A 86 10.19 0.33 -28.44
CA ASP A 86 9.53 -0.78 -27.75
C ASP A 86 8.26 -0.37 -26.99
N VAL A 87 7.70 0.80 -27.27
CA VAL A 87 6.42 1.23 -26.71
C VAL A 87 5.28 0.79 -27.63
N PRO A 88 4.34 -0.06 -27.16
CA PRO A 88 3.19 -0.45 -27.97
C PRO A 88 2.23 0.74 -28.15
N ALA A 89 1.46 0.74 -29.25
CA ALA A 89 0.59 1.86 -29.62
C ALA A 89 -0.39 2.31 -28.50
N TRP A 90 -0.90 1.37 -27.70
CA TRP A 90 -1.79 1.69 -26.57
C TRP A 90 -1.07 2.41 -25.42
N GLY A 91 0.23 2.20 -25.26
CA GLY A 91 1.08 2.78 -24.22
C GLY A 91 1.72 4.11 -24.63
N GLU A 92 1.73 4.43 -25.92
CA GLU A 92 2.47 5.56 -26.49
C GLU A 92 2.14 6.86 -25.75
N ARG A 93 0.85 7.21 -25.67
CA ARG A 93 0.43 8.48 -25.07
C ARG A 93 0.78 8.58 -23.58
N TYR A 94 0.67 7.47 -22.84
CA TYR A 94 1.08 7.40 -21.44
C TYR A 94 2.58 7.67 -21.27
N VAL A 95 3.42 7.02 -22.07
CA VAL A 95 4.88 7.20 -21.99
C VAL A 95 5.28 8.61 -22.37
N GLN A 96 4.71 9.15 -23.45
CA GLN A 96 4.99 10.51 -23.90
C GLN A 96 4.60 11.56 -22.86
N TYR A 97 3.42 11.40 -22.24
CA TYR A 97 2.96 12.31 -21.20
C TYR A 97 3.79 12.22 -19.92
N ALA A 98 4.06 11.01 -19.44
CA ALA A 98 4.89 10.81 -18.25
C ALA A 98 6.33 11.31 -18.44
N TYR A 99 6.89 11.15 -19.64
CA TYR A 99 8.22 11.67 -19.96
C TYR A 99 8.22 13.21 -19.94
N LYS A 100 7.19 13.85 -20.53
CA LYS A 100 7.00 15.31 -20.47
C LYS A 100 6.95 15.86 -19.04
N LEU A 101 6.40 15.09 -18.11
CA LEU A 101 6.33 15.46 -16.69
C LEU A 101 7.60 15.08 -15.89
N ASN A 102 8.62 14.53 -16.54
CA ASN A 102 9.80 13.96 -15.90
C ASN A 102 9.49 12.87 -14.85
N LEU A 103 8.34 12.18 -14.97
CA LEU A 103 8.00 11.04 -14.11
C LEU A 103 8.78 9.79 -14.52
N THR A 104 9.13 9.67 -15.80
CA THR A 104 9.82 8.51 -16.34
C THR A 104 10.94 8.86 -17.30
N LYS A 105 11.88 7.94 -17.44
CA LYS A 105 12.94 7.93 -18.45
C LYS A 105 13.02 6.53 -19.06
N GLY A 106 13.63 6.44 -20.24
CA GLY A 106 13.96 5.16 -20.86
C GLY A 106 15.06 4.44 -20.09
N ILE A 107 15.13 3.11 -20.26
CA ILE A 107 16.28 2.29 -19.83
C ILE A 107 17.49 2.50 -20.75
N SER A 108 17.26 3.10 -21.92
CA SER A 108 18.27 3.60 -22.85
C SER A 108 17.67 4.76 -23.67
N ASN A 109 18.46 5.35 -24.56
CA ASN A 109 17.98 6.38 -25.48
C ASN A 109 16.91 5.88 -26.46
N GLU A 110 16.89 4.58 -26.75
CA GLU A 110 15.98 4.00 -27.76
C GLU A 110 14.88 3.12 -27.18
N HIS A 111 14.94 2.77 -25.88
CA HIS A 111 14.01 1.83 -25.26
C HIS A 111 13.46 2.35 -23.95
N PHE A 112 12.14 2.22 -23.78
CA PHE A 112 11.44 2.42 -22.53
C PHE A 112 11.58 1.22 -21.59
N GLY A 113 11.62 0.01 -22.16
CA GLY A 113 11.53 -1.27 -21.45
C GLY A 113 10.08 -1.68 -21.20
N SER A 114 9.15 -1.41 -22.13
CA SER A 114 7.70 -1.53 -21.88
C SER A 114 7.26 -2.89 -21.35
N SER A 115 7.80 -3.97 -21.92
CA SER A 115 7.48 -5.36 -21.58
C SER A 115 8.39 -5.95 -20.49
N ASN A 116 9.38 -5.20 -20.00
CA ASN A 116 10.21 -5.66 -18.89
C ASN A 116 9.35 -5.82 -17.65
N ARG A 117 9.69 -6.82 -16.81
CA ARG A 117 9.11 -6.90 -15.47
C ARG A 117 9.41 -5.61 -14.71
N MET A 118 8.40 -5.05 -14.04
CA MET A 118 8.59 -3.91 -13.18
C MET A 118 9.37 -4.34 -11.94
N ASP A 119 10.60 -3.87 -11.81
CA ASP A 119 11.38 -4.07 -10.59
C ASP A 119 11.11 -2.98 -9.54
N ASN A 120 11.40 -3.29 -8.28
CA ASN A 120 11.19 -2.41 -7.14
C ASN A 120 11.88 -1.03 -7.32
N LYS A 121 13.15 -1.01 -7.75
CA LYS A 121 13.92 0.25 -7.88
C LYS A 121 13.33 1.15 -8.96
N SER A 122 12.90 0.56 -10.07
CA SER A 122 12.21 1.26 -11.15
C SER A 122 10.91 1.90 -10.69
N TYR A 123 10.09 1.18 -9.92
CA TYR A 123 8.83 1.72 -9.42
C TYR A 123 9.05 2.81 -8.37
N LEU A 124 9.98 2.61 -7.43
CA LEU A 124 10.36 3.62 -6.44
C LEU A 124 10.95 4.87 -7.07
N THR A 125 11.64 4.74 -8.21
CA THR A 125 12.09 5.91 -8.99
C THR A 125 10.91 6.76 -9.46
N PHE A 126 9.81 6.14 -9.90
CA PHE A 126 8.59 6.86 -10.28
C PHE A 126 7.94 7.55 -9.08
N MET A 127 7.90 6.89 -7.92
CA MET A 127 7.36 7.47 -6.69
C MET A 127 8.18 8.68 -6.22
N LEU A 128 9.51 8.55 -6.17
CA LEU A 128 10.40 9.65 -5.79
C LEU A 128 10.23 10.87 -6.70
N ARG A 129 10.14 10.66 -8.02
CA ARG A 129 9.86 11.73 -8.98
C ARG A 129 8.47 12.35 -8.79
N SER A 130 7.49 11.54 -8.41
CA SER A 130 6.14 12.03 -8.10
C SER A 130 6.13 12.95 -6.88
N LEU A 131 7.05 12.75 -5.94
CA LEU A 131 7.30 13.62 -4.77
C LEU A 131 8.22 14.82 -5.07
N GLY A 132 8.68 14.99 -6.31
CA GLY A 132 9.55 16.10 -6.71
C GLY A 132 11.06 15.86 -6.51
N TYR A 133 11.48 14.64 -6.18
CA TYR A 133 12.90 14.26 -6.23
C TYR A 133 13.36 14.06 -7.68
N ASP A 134 14.61 14.41 -7.97
CA ASP A 134 15.15 14.45 -9.33
C ASP A 134 16.53 13.78 -9.39
N ASP A 135 16.60 12.70 -10.15
CA ASP A 135 17.82 11.92 -10.35
C ASP A 135 18.85 12.59 -11.29
N ASP A 136 18.44 13.56 -12.11
CA ASP A 136 19.40 14.40 -12.87
C ASP A 136 20.07 15.43 -11.95
N LYS A 137 19.36 15.87 -10.90
CA LYS A 137 19.91 16.76 -9.86
C LYS A 137 20.63 16.01 -8.74
N LYS A 138 20.78 14.69 -8.89
CA LYS A 138 21.47 13.81 -7.93
C LYS A 138 20.85 13.79 -6.54
N ASP A 139 19.54 14.04 -6.44
CA ASP A 139 18.81 13.79 -5.19
C ASP A 139 18.86 12.30 -4.82
N PHE A 140 18.87 11.46 -5.85
CA PHE A 140 19.07 10.01 -5.80
C PHE A 140 19.57 9.53 -7.17
N THR A 141 19.85 8.24 -7.31
CA THR A 141 20.11 7.53 -8.56
C THR A 141 19.18 6.33 -8.66
N TRP A 142 18.94 5.80 -9.87
CA TRP A 142 18.16 4.58 -10.02
C TRP A 142 18.68 3.43 -9.14
N SER A 143 20.01 3.29 -9.04
CA SER A 143 20.62 2.21 -8.26
C SER A 143 20.36 2.32 -6.75
N ASN A 144 20.18 3.55 -6.22
CA ASN A 144 19.95 3.82 -4.80
C ASN A 144 18.50 4.25 -4.47
N ALA A 145 17.58 4.11 -5.42
CA ALA A 145 16.19 4.54 -5.26
C ALA A 145 15.50 3.85 -4.06
N ALA A 146 15.82 2.57 -3.82
CA ALA A 146 15.30 1.83 -2.66
C ALA A 146 15.81 2.38 -1.33
N GLU A 147 17.10 2.76 -1.26
CA GLU A 147 17.67 3.42 -0.09
C GLU A 147 17.00 4.76 0.17
N LYS A 148 16.83 5.59 -0.86
CA LYS A 148 16.18 6.90 -0.72
C LYS A 148 14.71 6.75 -0.31
N ALA A 149 13.97 5.83 -0.93
CA ALA A 149 12.58 5.54 -0.56
C ALA A 149 12.44 5.09 0.89
N ALA A 150 13.36 4.26 1.38
CA ALA A 150 13.40 3.83 2.78
C ALA A 150 13.80 4.95 3.74
N GLU A 151 14.66 5.88 3.31
CA GLU A 151 15.06 7.06 4.09
C GLU A 151 13.87 8.00 4.35
N ILE A 152 13.02 8.22 3.33
CA ILE A 152 11.90 9.14 3.42
C ILE A 152 10.59 8.48 3.88
N GLY A 153 10.57 7.16 4.04
CA GLY A 153 9.45 6.43 4.63
C GLY A 153 8.43 5.81 3.65
N ILE A 154 8.73 5.74 2.34
CA ILE A 154 7.85 5.04 1.37
C ILE A 154 7.82 3.52 1.66
N ILE A 155 8.99 2.94 1.97
CA ILE A 155 9.16 1.51 2.26
C ILE A 155 9.96 1.31 3.56
N LYS A 156 9.90 0.10 4.13
CA LYS A 156 10.75 -0.30 5.25
C LYS A 156 12.15 -0.67 4.80
N LYS A 157 13.12 -0.57 5.71
CA LYS A 157 14.54 -0.87 5.42
C LYS A 157 14.80 -2.31 4.95
N ASN A 158 13.99 -3.28 5.38
CA ASN A 158 14.08 -4.68 4.97
C ASN A 158 13.45 -4.96 3.59
N GLU A 159 12.66 -4.04 3.04
CA GLU A 159 11.98 -4.16 1.74
C GLU A 159 12.83 -3.63 0.56
N LYS A 160 14.05 -3.12 0.84
CA LYS A 160 14.93 -2.54 -0.20
C LYS A 160 15.36 -3.52 -1.30
N ASN A 161 15.36 -4.81 -1.00
CA ASN A 161 15.86 -5.88 -1.88
C ASN A 161 14.74 -6.81 -2.36
N THR A 162 13.49 -6.37 -2.37
CA THR A 162 12.36 -7.19 -2.88
C THR A 162 12.64 -7.64 -4.31
N MET A 163 12.78 -8.95 -4.49
CA MET A 163 13.13 -9.57 -5.78
C MET A 163 11.91 -9.83 -6.66
N ASN A 164 10.80 -10.26 -6.06
CA ASN A 164 9.53 -10.46 -6.74
C ASN A 164 8.65 -9.26 -6.44
N PHE A 165 8.51 -8.34 -7.40
CA PHE A 165 7.76 -7.10 -7.20
C PHE A 165 6.41 -7.20 -7.91
N THR A 166 5.37 -7.35 -7.12
CA THR A 166 4.03 -7.72 -7.54
C THR A 166 3.10 -6.50 -7.65
N ARG A 167 1.89 -6.73 -8.13
CA ARG A 167 0.84 -5.69 -8.14
C ARG A 167 0.38 -5.32 -6.73
N GLY A 168 0.46 -6.25 -5.77
CA GLY A 168 0.27 -5.98 -4.35
C GLY A 168 1.30 -4.98 -3.82
N ASP A 169 2.57 -5.19 -4.13
CA ASP A 169 3.65 -4.27 -3.74
C ASP A 169 3.46 -2.87 -4.35
N ILE A 170 3.04 -2.80 -5.62
CA ILE A 170 2.69 -1.52 -6.26
C ILE A 170 1.58 -0.80 -5.49
N ALA A 171 0.54 -1.52 -5.06
CA ALA A 171 -0.57 -0.92 -4.31
C ALA A 171 -0.09 -0.38 -2.95
N GLU A 172 0.70 -1.15 -2.21
CA GLU A 172 1.28 -0.71 -0.94
C GLU A 172 2.17 0.52 -1.12
N VAL A 173 3.12 0.47 -2.04
CA VAL A 173 4.07 1.55 -2.30
C VAL A 173 3.34 2.82 -2.78
N SER A 174 2.33 2.68 -3.63
CA SER A 174 1.48 3.80 -4.07
C SER A 174 0.80 4.47 -2.88
N TYR A 175 0.14 3.67 -2.05
CA TYR A 175 -0.60 4.14 -0.88
C TYR A 175 0.33 4.82 0.14
N ASN A 176 1.52 4.27 0.37
CA ASN A 176 2.51 4.90 1.24
C ASN A 176 3.00 6.23 0.65
N THR A 177 3.28 6.28 -0.66
CA THR A 177 3.76 7.48 -1.35
C THR A 177 2.76 8.63 -1.26
N LEU A 178 1.44 8.36 -1.38
CA LEU A 178 0.40 9.38 -1.20
C LEU A 178 0.48 10.11 0.15
N LYS A 179 0.99 9.43 1.18
CA LYS A 179 1.12 9.94 2.55
C LYS A 179 2.52 10.50 2.86
N MET A 180 3.35 10.72 1.85
CA MET A 180 4.67 11.33 2.03
C MET A 180 4.64 12.81 1.66
N ASN A 181 5.49 13.59 2.34
CA ASN A 181 5.72 14.99 2.00
C ASN A 181 6.41 15.14 0.64
N LEU A 182 6.03 16.17 -0.11
CA LEU A 182 6.74 16.64 -1.28
C LEU A 182 8.15 17.11 -0.88
N LYS A 183 9.11 16.97 -1.80
CA LYS A 183 10.50 17.31 -1.52
C LYS A 183 10.64 18.80 -1.16
N GLY A 184 11.07 19.05 0.07
CA GLY A 184 11.34 20.41 0.55
C GLY A 184 10.10 21.19 0.99
N GLU A 185 8.95 20.52 1.07
CA GLU A 185 7.69 21.10 1.51
C GLU A 185 7.14 20.29 2.69
N ASP A 186 6.42 20.95 3.60
CA ASP A 186 5.61 20.28 4.62
C ASP A 186 4.17 20.16 4.09
N LYS A 187 4.03 19.39 3.02
CA LYS A 187 2.77 19.13 2.32
C LYS A 187 2.81 17.72 1.76
N LEU A 188 1.79 16.93 2.06
CA LEU A 188 1.64 15.56 1.57
C LEU A 188 1.28 15.55 0.08
N LEU A 189 1.69 14.49 -0.62
CA LEU A 189 1.29 14.29 -2.00
C LEU A 189 -0.24 14.25 -2.14
N ILE A 190 -0.95 13.57 -1.24
CA ILE A 190 -2.42 13.50 -1.27
C ILE A 190 -3.05 14.89 -1.13
N GLU A 191 -2.54 15.76 -0.27
CA GLU A 191 -3.07 17.12 -0.08
C GLU A 191 -2.91 17.94 -1.36
N LYS A 192 -1.74 17.89 -2.00
CA LYS A 192 -1.53 18.51 -3.31
C LYS A 192 -2.52 18.00 -4.35
N LEU A 193 -2.71 16.68 -4.44
CA LEU A 193 -3.63 16.08 -5.42
C LEU A 193 -5.08 16.50 -5.16
N VAL A 194 -5.45 16.75 -3.91
CA VAL A 194 -6.79 17.24 -3.54
C VAL A 194 -6.96 18.71 -3.91
N GLU A 195 -5.96 19.55 -3.64
CA GLU A 195 -5.92 20.94 -4.10
C GLU A 195 -6.05 21.05 -5.63
N GLU A 196 -5.39 20.14 -6.35
CA GLU A 196 -5.44 20.01 -7.81
C GLU A 196 -6.71 19.30 -8.33
N LYS A 197 -7.63 18.90 -7.44
CA LYS A 197 -8.89 18.18 -7.76
C LYS A 197 -8.67 16.87 -8.51
N LYS A 198 -7.57 16.18 -8.20
CA LYS A 198 -7.21 14.87 -8.76
C LYS A 198 -7.78 13.70 -7.96
N ILE A 199 -7.96 13.87 -6.65
CA ILE A 199 -8.45 12.85 -5.72
C ILE A 199 -9.43 13.47 -4.73
N ASP A 200 -10.41 12.69 -4.27
CA ASP A 200 -11.27 13.02 -3.13
C ASP A 200 -10.64 12.51 -1.82
N GLN A 201 -10.11 13.43 -1.00
CA GLN A 201 -9.44 13.11 0.27
C GLN A 201 -10.38 12.44 1.27
N THR A 202 -11.60 12.94 1.38
CA THR A 202 -12.58 12.46 2.37
C THR A 202 -12.90 10.99 2.11
N LYS A 203 -12.98 10.60 0.84
CA LYS A 203 -13.14 9.19 0.46
C LYS A 203 -11.93 8.36 0.87
N PHE A 204 -10.71 8.84 0.59
CA PHE A 204 -9.47 8.14 0.94
C PHE A 204 -9.33 7.91 2.45
N GLU A 205 -9.53 8.95 3.27
CA GLU A 205 -9.43 8.88 4.73
C GLU A 205 -10.51 7.98 5.34
N THR A 206 -11.76 8.12 4.88
CA THR A 206 -12.87 7.29 5.36
C THR A 206 -12.61 5.80 5.13
N LEU A 207 -12.05 5.43 3.98
CA LEU A 207 -11.75 4.04 3.64
C LEU A 207 -10.59 3.50 4.47
N ASP A 208 -9.55 4.31 4.68
CA ASP A 208 -8.42 3.91 5.50
C ASP A 208 -8.85 3.65 6.96
N ILE A 209 -9.67 4.54 7.53
CA ILE A 209 -10.24 4.37 8.88
C ILE A 209 -11.08 3.10 8.97
N LYS A 210 -12.05 2.91 8.06
CA LYS A 210 -12.95 1.73 8.09
C LYS A 210 -12.19 0.41 8.02
N ILE A 211 -11.15 0.33 7.19
CA ILE A 211 -10.37 -0.91 7.09
C ILE A 211 -9.49 -1.09 8.33
N ARG A 212 -8.94 -0.02 8.91
CA ARG A 212 -8.23 -0.13 10.20
C ARG A 212 -9.16 -0.66 11.29
N GLU A 213 -10.38 -0.13 11.39
CA GLU A 213 -11.40 -0.63 12.34
C GLU A 213 -11.74 -2.10 12.09
N ASN A 214 -11.94 -2.51 10.84
CA ASN A 214 -12.24 -3.90 10.49
C ASN A 214 -11.06 -4.85 10.77
N LEU A 215 -9.82 -4.42 10.52
CA LEU A 215 -8.63 -5.22 10.86
C LEU A 215 -8.45 -5.36 12.37
N ILE A 216 -8.83 -4.34 13.14
CA ILE A 216 -8.85 -4.41 14.60
C ILE A 216 -9.98 -5.31 15.10
N SER A 217 -11.11 -5.44 14.38
CA SER A 217 -12.17 -6.39 14.75
C SER A 217 -11.85 -7.84 14.40
N ASP A 218 -11.00 -8.07 13.38
CA ASP A 218 -10.62 -9.40 12.91
C ASP A 218 -9.40 -9.99 13.64
N ASP A 219 -8.55 -9.16 14.26
CA ASP A 219 -7.62 -9.64 15.29
C ASP A 219 -8.39 -9.74 16.61
N LYS A 220 -8.63 -10.98 17.06
CA LYS A 220 -9.43 -11.36 18.23
C LYS A 220 -9.50 -10.27 19.29
N ALA A 221 -10.71 -9.90 19.71
CA ALA A 221 -10.93 -9.22 20.98
C ALA A 221 -9.97 -9.81 22.03
N LEU A 222 -9.08 -8.97 22.58
CA LEU A 222 -8.10 -9.41 23.58
C LEU A 222 -8.85 -10.15 24.69
N ASN A 223 -8.64 -11.46 24.79
CA ASN A 223 -9.25 -12.23 25.86
C ASN A 223 -8.42 -12.00 27.11
N VAL A 224 -9.01 -11.41 28.14
CA VAL A 224 -8.35 -11.17 29.43
C VAL A 224 -7.86 -12.47 30.08
N GLU A 225 -8.43 -13.62 29.71
CA GLU A 225 -7.96 -14.94 30.13
C GLU A 225 -6.55 -15.26 29.61
N ASP A 226 -6.17 -14.75 28.42
CA ASP A 226 -4.81 -14.88 27.88
C ASP A 226 -3.78 -14.10 28.70
N PHE A 227 -4.24 -13.17 29.54
CA PHE A 227 -3.45 -12.39 30.50
C PHE A 227 -3.60 -12.89 31.94
N GLY A 228 -4.23 -14.05 32.13
CA GLY A 228 -4.37 -14.74 33.41
C GLY A 228 -5.65 -14.44 34.18
N ALA A 229 -6.66 -13.82 33.57
CA ALA A 229 -7.97 -13.66 34.20
C ALA A 229 -8.65 -15.03 34.37
N ILE A 230 -9.29 -15.24 35.51
CA ILE A 230 -9.95 -16.50 35.87
C ILE A 230 -11.47 -16.41 35.63
N GLY A 231 -12.05 -15.22 35.70
CA GLY A 231 -13.44 -14.97 35.28
C GLY A 231 -14.50 -15.62 36.18
N ASN A 232 -14.14 -16.04 37.41
CA ASN A 232 -15.06 -16.73 38.32
C ASN A 232 -15.77 -15.81 39.34
N GLY A 233 -15.51 -14.49 39.28
CA GLY A 233 -16.11 -13.49 40.18
C GLY A 233 -15.62 -13.54 41.63
N VAL A 234 -14.60 -14.34 41.92
CA VAL A 234 -14.02 -14.52 43.27
C VAL A 234 -12.52 -14.18 43.28
N ALA A 235 -11.79 -14.53 42.23
CA ALA A 235 -10.41 -14.16 42.05
C ALA A 235 -10.29 -12.70 41.57
N ASP A 236 -9.25 -12.00 42.05
CA ASP A 236 -8.94 -10.65 41.60
C ASP A 236 -8.23 -10.68 40.24
N ASP A 237 -8.98 -10.37 39.19
CA ASP A 237 -8.49 -10.31 37.82
C ASP A 237 -7.92 -8.92 37.44
N SER A 238 -7.85 -7.97 38.38
CA SER A 238 -7.47 -6.57 38.10
C SER A 238 -6.11 -6.45 37.41
N THR A 239 -5.14 -7.31 37.76
CA THR A 239 -3.81 -7.30 37.13
C THR A 239 -3.84 -7.82 35.69
N ALA A 240 -4.61 -8.88 35.43
CA ALA A 240 -4.78 -9.45 34.09
C ALA A 240 -5.49 -8.46 33.15
N ILE A 241 -6.54 -7.81 33.66
CA ILE A 241 -7.27 -6.74 32.95
C ILE A 241 -6.35 -5.56 32.67
N GLN A 242 -5.56 -5.10 33.65
CA GLN A 242 -4.63 -3.99 33.44
C GLN A 242 -3.54 -4.33 32.41
N ASN A 243 -3.05 -5.57 32.37
CA ASN A 243 -2.09 -6.01 31.38
C ASN A 243 -2.68 -6.09 29.96
N ALA A 244 -3.91 -6.59 29.82
CA ALA A 244 -4.64 -6.57 28.55
C ALA A 244 -4.88 -5.14 28.05
N ILE A 245 -5.28 -4.23 28.96
CA ILE A 245 -5.46 -2.81 28.68
C ILE A 245 -4.13 -2.16 28.29
N ASN A 246 -3.04 -2.41 29.01
CA ASN A 246 -1.71 -1.89 28.67
C ASN A 246 -1.26 -2.35 27.28
N GLN A 247 -1.60 -3.58 26.89
CA GLN A 247 -1.26 -4.10 25.58
C GLN A 247 -2.14 -3.50 24.47
N ALA A 248 -3.43 -3.27 24.74
CA ALA A 248 -4.28 -2.48 23.86
C ALA A 248 -3.75 -1.05 23.69
N TRP A 249 -3.29 -0.41 24.77
CA TRP A 249 -2.67 0.92 24.72
C TRP A 249 -1.34 0.92 23.97
N LEU A 250 -0.52 -0.13 24.05
CA LEU A 250 0.69 -0.25 23.23
C LEU A 250 0.36 -0.41 21.74
N TRP A 251 -0.73 -1.10 21.41
CA TRP A 251 -1.22 -1.23 20.03
C TRP A 251 -1.75 0.11 19.51
N ILE A 252 -2.58 0.79 20.31
CA ILE A 252 -3.12 2.13 20.02
C ILE A 252 -1.99 3.18 19.94
N ASN A 253 -0.98 3.12 20.81
CA ASN A 253 0.14 4.06 20.80
C ASN A 253 1.14 3.77 19.68
N ASN A 254 1.30 2.52 19.21
CA ASN A 254 2.01 2.26 17.95
C ASN A 254 1.22 2.74 16.73
N ILE A 255 -0.11 2.81 16.81
CA ILE A 255 -0.97 3.45 15.81
C ILE A 255 -0.81 5.00 15.85
N HIS A 256 -0.71 5.60 17.04
CA HIS A 256 -0.49 7.05 17.24
C HIS A 256 0.98 7.51 17.14
N ALA A 257 1.96 6.60 17.20
CA ALA A 257 3.36 6.96 16.98
C ALA A 257 3.59 7.49 15.55
N PHE A 258 2.67 7.20 14.62
CA PHE A 258 2.70 7.75 13.26
C PHE A 258 2.04 9.13 13.12
N THR A 259 1.14 9.54 14.02
CA THR A 259 0.64 10.93 14.05
C THR A 259 1.67 11.92 14.58
N LYS A 260 2.77 11.44 15.18
CA LYS A 260 3.92 12.28 15.59
C LYS A 260 4.94 12.53 14.48
N TRP A 261 4.77 11.90 13.31
CA TRP A 261 5.60 12.12 12.12
C TRP A 261 4.98 13.12 11.13
N THR A 262 3.65 13.34 11.20
CA THR A 262 2.97 14.51 10.63
C THR A 262 3.01 15.63 11.67
N GLY A 263 3.75 16.71 11.42
CA GLY A 263 4.03 17.75 12.40
C GLY A 263 2.81 18.55 12.85
N GLU A 264 2.01 18.03 13.78
CA GLU A 264 1.01 18.82 14.51
C GLU A 264 1.41 19.00 15.98
N HIS A 265 1.65 20.27 16.32
CA HIS A 265 1.70 20.77 17.69
C HIS A 265 0.30 20.76 18.32
N ASP A 266 0.23 20.22 19.54
CA ASP A 266 -0.65 20.56 20.67
C ASP A 266 -2.15 20.82 20.45
N ASP A 267 -2.98 19.97 21.08
CA ASP A 267 -3.83 20.33 22.25
C ASP A 267 -5.13 19.50 22.26
N TYR A 268 -5.05 18.31 22.85
CA TYR A 268 -6.21 17.72 23.51
C TYR A 268 -5.89 17.53 24.98
N ARG A 269 -5.95 18.64 25.73
CA ARG A 269 -6.26 18.62 27.16
C ARG A 269 -7.54 17.81 27.39
N LEU A 270 -7.38 16.53 27.72
CA LEU A 270 -8.38 15.77 28.46
C LEU A 270 -8.58 16.48 29.80
N ARG A 271 -9.62 17.31 29.89
CA ARG A 271 -10.13 17.74 31.18
C ARG A 271 -10.58 16.49 31.92
N GLU A 272 -9.92 16.29 33.05
CA GLU A 272 -10.29 15.35 34.11
C GLU A 272 -11.78 15.48 34.41
N ILE A 273 -12.48 14.35 34.38
CA ILE A 273 -13.77 14.19 35.04
C ILE A 273 -13.45 13.61 36.42
N CYS A 274 -13.45 14.50 37.43
CA CYS A 274 -13.95 14.17 38.76
C CYS A 274 -15.46 14.45 38.77
#